data_AF-A0A9Q5SJA2-F1
#
_entry.id   AF-A0A9Q5SJA2-F1
#
_cell.length_a   1.000
_cell.length_b   1.000
_cell.length_c   1.000
_cell.angle_alpha   90.00
_cell.angle_beta   90.00
_cell.angle_gamma   90.00
#
_symmetry.space_group_name_H-M   'P 1'
#
loop_
_entity.id
_entity.type
_entity.pdbx_description
1 polymer ?
#
loop_
_entity_poly.entity_id
_entity_poly.type
_entity_poly.pdbx_seq_one_letter_code
_entity_poly.pdbx_strand_id
1 'polypeptide(L)'
;MQVDLKAGVPHHYFNETYASIKVQNESGKVVYNKDIYGNKQQNAESQKVPVKVGDYIELTHLEGVHRATLTNVDNSKQESLGKKAMYEITKEGLKKVEKMPETTVLDGNQFSWSLKGYSDREIAKVNYNRVTEKMQVNLEAGVPHPYFNNTYASIKVQNSSGSVVYNKEIVGNRQQTAESQTVPVKVGDYIEFTHIEGEAVNEKARATLTNLENNKREYIGKKRIYQVTSTGLNKID
;
A
#
# COMPACT_ATOMS: atom_id res chain seq x y z
N MET A 1 6.86 -15.22 17.34
CA MET A 1 7.08 -16.61 16.88
C MET A 1 8.50 -17.04 17.23
N GLN A 2 8.70 -18.30 17.60
CA GLN A 2 10.02 -18.91 17.79
C GLN A 2 10.30 -19.82 16.59
N VAL A 3 11.46 -19.67 15.95
CA VAL A 3 11.92 -20.53 14.85
C VAL A 3 13.15 -21.28 15.31
N ASP A 4 13.05 -22.61 15.37
CA ASP A 4 14.16 -23.48 15.75
C ASP A 4 14.54 -24.39 14.58
N LEU A 5 15.67 -24.09 13.95
CA LEU A 5 16.28 -24.94 12.92
C LEU A 5 17.15 -26.00 13.58
N LYS A 6 17.07 -27.24 13.10
CA LYS A 6 17.94 -28.34 13.54
C LYS A 6 19.12 -28.48 12.60
N ALA A 7 20.27 -28.87 13.15
CA ALA A 7 21.46 -29.17 12.35
C ALA A 7 21.26 -30.44 11.51
N GLY A 8 21.87 -30.48 10.33
CA GLY A 8 21.85 -31.64 9.43
C GLY A 8 21.69 -31.25 7.97
N VAL A 9 21.68 -32.24 7.08
CA VAL A 9 21.35 -32.07 5.67
C VAL A 9 19.86 -32.40 5.49
N PRO A 10 18.99 -31.44 5.17
CA PRO A 10 17.55 -31.68 5.05
C PRO A 10 17.20 -32.78 4.04
N HIS A 11 17.85 -32.77 2.87
CA HIS A 11 17.63 -33.76 1.83
C HIS A 11 18.76 -33.79 0.77
N HIS A 12 19.47 -34.91 0.65
CA HIS A 12 20.64 -35.04 -0.23
C HIS A 12 20.37 -34.81 -1.74
N TYR A 13 19.17 -35.13 -2.22
CA TYR A 13 18.85 -35.05 -3.66
C TYR A 13 18.29 -33.70 -4.12
N PHE A 14 17.95 -32.77 -3.21
CA PHE A 14 17.44 -31.45 -3.59
C PHE A 14 18.56 -30.43 -3.59
N ASN A 15 18.97 -29.99 -4.78
CA ASN A 15 19.98 -28.95 -4.98
C ASN A 15 19.36 -27.54 -5.02
N GLU A 16 18.31 -27.30 -4.25
CA GLU A 16 17.56 -26.03 -4.21
C GLU A 16 17.01 -25.79 -2.80
N THR A 17 16.27 -24.67 -2.61
CA THR A 17 15.53 -24.41 -1.38
C THR A 17 14.47 -25.48 -1.18
N TYR A 18 14.68 -26.34 -0.18
CA TYR A 18 13.80 -27.45 0.13
C TYR A 18 12.60 -27.02 0.98
N ALA A 19 12.81 -26.05 1.87
CA ALA A 19 11.76 -25.43 2.66
C ALA A 19 12.10 -23.96 2.92
N SER A 20 11.08 -23.15 3.22
CA SER A 20 11.29 -21.77 3.65
C SER A 20 10.24 -21.30 4.64
N ILE A 21 10.63 -20.30 5.43
CA ILE A 21 9.78 -19.57 6.36
C ILE A 21 9.91 -18.10 6.03
N LYS A 22 8.81 -17.45 5.69
CA LYS A 22 8.76 -16.03 5.39
C LYS A 22 7.67 -15.38 6.23
N VAL A 23 7.99 -14.26 6.86
CA VAL A 23 7.02 -13.43 7.57
C VAL A 23 6.95 -12.08 6.88
N GLN A 24 5.74 -11.66 6.55
CA GLN A 24 5.43 -10.35 5.99
C GLN A 24 4.56 -9.58 6.99
N ASN A 25 4.79 -8.28 7.12
CA ASN A 25 3.89 -7.44 7.89
C ASN A 25 2.58 -7.17 7.10
N GLU A 26 1.61 -6.50 7.73
CA GLU A 26 0.34 -6.08 7.11
C GLU A 26 0.47 -5.37 5.74
N SER A 27 1.58 -4.65 5.51
CA SER A 27 1.81 -3.91 4.26
C SER A 27 2.46 -4.76 3.15
N GLY A 28 2.76 -6.03 3.44
CA GLY A 28 3.43 -6.95 2.53
C GLY A 28 4.95 -6.90 2.56
N LYS A 29 5.55 -6.05 3.41
CA LYS A 29 7.00 -5.99 3.58
C LYS A 29 7.48 -7.25 4.29
N VAL A 30 8.46 -7.93 3.70
CA VAL A 30 9.15 -9.06 4.34
C VAL A 30 9.93 -8.56 5.55
N VAL A 31 9.58 -9.07 6.73
CA VAL A 31 10.24 -8.75 8.01
C VAL A 31 11.13 -9.89 8.52
N TYR A 32 10.93 -11.10 7.98
CA TYR A 32 11.78 -12.25 8.22
C TYR A 32 11.73 -13.19 7.01
N ASN A 33 12.87 -13.76 6.63
CA ASN A 33 12.96 -14.80 5.62
C ASN A 33 14.07 -15.78 5.97
N LYS A 34 13.78 -17.07 5.92
CA LYS A 34 14.74 -18.14 6.09
C LYS A 34 14.51 -19.20 5.03
N ASP A 35 15.49 -19.35 4.15
CA ASP A 35 15.55 -20.44 3.19
C ASP A 35 16.38 -21.59 3.76
N ILE A 36 15.89 -22.82 3.57
CA ILE A 36 16.50 -24.05 4.04
C ILE A 36 16.81 -24.89 2.81
N TYR A 37 18.09 -24.97 2.47
CA TYR A 37 18.54 -25.65 1.25
C TYR A 37 18.65 -27.16 1.47
N GLY A 38 18.18 -27.96 0.52
CA GLY A 38 18.05 -29.41 0.67
C GLY A 38 19.38 -30.11 0.93
N ASN A 39 20.32 -30.00 0.00
CA ASN A 39 21.57 -30.77 0.03
C ASN A 39 22.75 -30.06 0.73
N LYS A 40 22.50 -28.94 1.41
CA LYS A 40 23.53 -28.22 2.16
C LYS A 40 23.39 -28.50 3.65
N GLN A 41 24.53 -28.66 4.32
CA GLN A 41 24.60 -28.76 5.77
C GLN A 41 24.00 -27.51 6.41
N GLN A 42 22.99 -27.70 7.26
CA GLN A 42 22.41 -26.68 8.12
C GLN A 42 23.01 -26.77 9.51
N ASN A 43 23.16 -25.63 10.16
CA ASN A 43 23.50 -25.54 11.58
C ASN A 43 22.22 -25.40 12.42
N ALA A 44 22.28 -25.84 13.67
CA ALA A 44 21.20 -25.57 14.60
C ALA A 44 21.14 -24.07 14.87
N GLU A 45 19.94 -23.50 14.84
CA GLU A 45 19.71 -22.08 15.02
C GLU A 45 18.38 -21.88 15.74
N SER A 46 18.30 -20.84 16.56
CA SER A 46 17.10 -20.50 17.31
C SER A 46 16.90 -18.99 17.23
N GLN A 47 15.76 -18.56 16.70
CA GLN A 47 15.48 -17.14 16.48
C GLN A 47 14.06 -16.78 16.93
N LYS A 48 13.96 -15.74 17.75
CA LYS A 48 12.70 -15.06 18.03
C LYS A 48 12.38 -14.09 16.89
N VAL A 49 11.28 -14.35 16.21
CA VAL A 49 10.75 -13.49 15.16
C VAL A 49 9.56 -12.73 15.74
N PRO A 50 9.62 -11.39 15.87
CA PRO A 50 8.47 -10.61 16.32
C PRO A 50 7.36 -10.74 15.29
N VAL A 51 6.15 -11.03 15.75
CA VAL A 51 4.94 -11.12 14.93
C VAL A 51 3.78 -10.49 15.70
N LYS A 52 2.83 -9.91 14.98
CA LYS A 52 1.63 -9.28 15.54
C LYS A 52 0.39 -9.62 14.69
N VAL A 53 -0.78 -9.31 15.23
CA VAL A 53 -2.05 -9.39 14.48
C VAL A 53 -1.92 -8.59 13.19
N GLY A 54 -2.33 -9.18 12.07
CA GLY A 54 -2.24 -8.64 10.71
C GLY A 54 -0.99 -9.07 9.93
N ASP A 55 0.02 -9.65 10.58
CA ASP A 55 1.17 -10.22 9.86
C ASP A 55 0.79 -11.53 9.17
N TYR A 56 1.54 -11.88 8.13
CA TYR A 56 1.38 -13.10 7.32
C TYR A 56 2.60 -13.99 7.45
N ILE A 57 2.38 -15.29 7.63
CA ILE A 57 3.42 -16.32 7.65
C ILE A 57 3.24 -17.20 6.42
N GLU A 58 4.21 -17.19 5.52
CA GLU A 58 4.32 -18.10 4.39
C GLU A 58 5.32 -19.21 4.72
N LEU A 59 4.90 -20.46 4.52
CA LEU A 59 5.71 -21.66 4.69
C LEU A 59 5.73 -22.42 3.37
N THR A 60 6.91 -22.83 2.92
CA THR A 60 7.06 -23.72 1.76
C THR A 60 7.85 -24.96 2.14
N HIS A 61 7.53 -26.08 1.49
CA HIS A 61 8.25 -27.33 1.65
C HIS A 61 8.00 -28.24 0.43
N LEU A 62 9.05 -28.65 -0.29
CA LEU A 62 8.90 -29.37 -1.56
C LEU A 62 8.13 -30.70 -1.42
N GLU A 63 8.35 -31.42 -0.31
CA GLU A 63 7.62 -32.65 0.06
C GLU A 63 6.56 -32.42 1.16
N GLY A 64 6.08 -31.19 1.33
CA GLY A 64 5.32 -30.81 2.52
C GLY A 64 3.98 -31.53 2.69
N VAL A 65 3.40 -32.05 1.60
CA VAL A 65 2.18 -32.88 1.63
C VAL A 65 2.30 -34.04 2.63
N HIS A 66 3.48 -34.66 2.72
CA HIS A 66 3.71 -35.84 3.55
C HIS A 66 4.63 -35.58 4.74
N ARG A 67 5.40 -34.48 4.74
CA ARG A 67 6.49 -34.23 5.70
C ARG A 67 6.34 -32.97 6.53
N ALA A 68 5.38 -32.10 6.21
CA ALA A 68 5.22 -30.81 6.87
C ALA A 68 3.80 -30.69 7.44
N THR A 69 3.70 -30.36 8.73
CA THR A 69 2.44 -30.40 9.47
C THR A 69 2.30 -29.19 10.37
N LEU A 70 1.08 -28.65 10.46
CA LEU A 70 0.70 -27.67 11.47
C LEU A 70 -0.03 -28.41 12.59
N THR A 71 0.40 -28.23 13.83
CA THR A 71 -0.28 -28.76 15.02
C THR A 71 -0.76 -27.61 15.89
N ASN A 72 -2.05 -27.56 16.17
CA ASN A 72 -2.61 -26.70 17.19
C ASN A 72 -2.36 -27.35 18.56
N VAL A 73 -1.51 -26.72 19.38
CA VAL A 73 -1.09 -27.27 20.68
C VAL A 73 -2.19 -27.26 21.74
N ASP A 74 -3.19 -26.39 21.60
CA ASP A 74 -4.26 -26.24 22.60
C ASP A 74 -5.29 -27.37 22.50
N ASN A 75 -5.51 -27.90 21.29
CA ASN A 75 -6.51 -28.95 21.03
C ASN A 75 -5.96 -30.20 20.32
N SER A 76 -4.63 -30.25 20.12
CA SER A 76 -3.91 -31.35 19.48
C SER A 76 -4.35 -31.70 18.06
N LYS A 77 -5.14 -30.84 17.39
CA LYS A 77 -5.52 -31.06 15.99
C LYS A 77 -4.32 -30.75 15.09
N GLN A 78 -4.21 -31.55 14.03
CA GLN A 78 -3.11 -31.45 13.08
C GLN A 78 -3.64 -31.39 11.65
N GLU A 79 -2.97 -30.63 10.79
CA GLU A 79 -3.20 -30.61 9.35
C GLU A 79 -1.88 -30.73 8.58
N SER A 80 -1.95 -31.28 7.36
CA SER A 80 -0.84 -31.20 6.40
C SER A 80 -0.69 -29.77 5.89
N LEU A 81 0.54 -29.28 5.82
CA LEU A 81 0.85 -27.96 5.27
C LEU A 81 0.74 -27.94 3.73
N GLY A 82 0.82 -29.10 3.07
CA GLY A 82 0.98 -29.16 1.62
C GLY A 82 2.34 -28.58 1.19
N LYS A 83 2.50 -28.26 -0.10
CA LYS A 83 3.76 -27.68 -0.61
C LYS A 83 3.98 -26.22 -0.20
N LYS A 84 2.89 -25.50 0.04
CA LYS A 84 2.86 -24.11 0.42
C LYS A 84 1.63 -23.87 1.29
N ALA A 85 1.82 -23.17 2.40
CA ALA A 85 0.75 -22.67 3.24
C ALA A 85 1.01 -21.21 3.57
N MET A 86 -0.06 -20.43 3.70
CA MET A 86 0.03 -19.09 4.24
C MET A 86 -1.04 -18.87 5.30
N TYR A 87 -0.64 -18.18 6.35
CA TYR A 87 -1.49 -17.89 7.49
C TYR A 87 -1.45 -16.40 7.81
N GLU A 88 -2.62 -15.80 7.98
CA GLU A 88 -2.79 -14.49 8.61
C GLU A 88 -2.85 -14.68 10.13
N ILE A 89 -2.14 -13.83 10.87
CA ILE A 89 -2.24 -13.78 12.33
C ILE A 89 -3.45 -12.90 12.67
N THR A 90 -4.50 -13.50 13.23
CA THR A 90 -5.69 -12.78 13.70
C THR A 90 -5.72 -12.73 15.23
N LYS A 91 -6.71 -12.02 15.78
CA LYS A 91 -6.93 -12.00 17.25
C LYS A 91 -7.36 -13.37 17.78
N GLU A 92 -7.96 -14.20 16.92
CA GLU A 92 -8.46 -15.54 17.21
C GLU A 92 -7.43 -16.66 16.94
N GLY A 93 -6.28 -16.34 16.33
CA GLY A 93 -5.21 -17.30 16.04
C GLY A 93 -4.72 -17.25 14.59
N LEU A 94 -4.26 -18.37 14.06
CA LEU A 94 -3.81 -18.47 12.66
C LEU A 94 -4.99 -18.78 11.74
N LYS A 95 -5.24 -17.91 10.77
CA LYS A 95 -6.22 -18.11 9.71
C LYS A 95 -5.51 -18.46 8.41
N LYS A 96 -5.80 -19.65 7.85
CA LYS A 96 -5.24 -20.06 6.56
C LYS A 96 -5.79 -19.17 5.44
N VAL A 97 -4.91 -18.67 4.57
CA VAL A 97 -5.25 -17.83 3.42
C VAL A 97 -4.54 -18.34 2.17
N GLU A 98 -5.15 -18.17 1.00
CA GLU A 98 -4.57 -18.63 -0.27
C GLU A 98 -3.38 -17.77 -0.70
N LYS A 99 -3.57 -16.45 -0.62
CA LYS A 99 -2.56 -15.45 -0.91
C LYS A 99 -2.66 -14.28 0.08
N MET A 100 -1.58 -13.52 0.19
CA MET A 100 -1.62 -12.25 0.90
C MET A 100 -2.54 -11.29 0.12
N PRO A 101 -3.38 -10.49 0.78
CA PRO A 101 -4.14 -9.46 0.10
C PRO A 101 -3.20 -8.54 -0.68
N GLU A 102 -3.52 -8.28 -1.94
CA GLU A 102 -2.78 -7.30 -2.70
C GLU A 102 -3.16 -5.91 -2.21
N THR A 103 -2.17 -5.14 -1.78
CA THR A 103 -2.37 -3.71 -1.48
C THR A 103 -2.77 -2.99 -2.76
N THR A 104 -3.61 -1.98 -2.65
CA THR A 104 -3.95 -1.07 -3.73
C THR A 104 -3.09 0.19 -3.64
N VAL A 105 -3.22 1.08 -4.62
CA VAL A 105 -2.66 2.44 -4.53
C VAL A 105 -3.26 3.23 -3.35
N LEU A 106 -4.39 2.80 -2.80
CA LEU A 106 -5.09 3.52 -1.73
C LEU A 106 -4.69 3.04 -0.33
N ASP A 107 -3.95 1.94 -0.19
CA ASP A 107 -3.54 1.40 1.10
C ASP A 107 -2.20 1.98 1.57
N GLY A 108 -2.15 2.52 2.79
CA GLY A 108 -0.94 3.09 3.38
C GLY A 108 -1.13 4.49 3.98
N ASN A 109 -0.03 5.21 4.17
CA ASN A 109 -0.06 6.50 4.86
C ASN A 109 0.40 7.69 4.02
N GLN A 110 1.12 7.46 2.91
CA GLN A 110 1.77 8.52 2.17
C GLN A 110 1.33 8.53 0.72
N PHE A 111 0.67 9.61 0.33
CA PHE A 111 0.05 9.77 -0.98
C PHE A 111 0.52 11.07 -1.62
N SER A 112 0.67 11.05 -2.94
CA SER A 112 1.05 12.23 -3.73
C SER A 112 0.16 12.34 -4.96
N TRP A 113 -0.50 13.48 -5.11
CA TRP A 113 -1.22 13.84 -6.32
C TRP A 113 -0.41 14.85 -7.14
N SER A 114 -0.36 14.63 -8.45
CA SER A 114 0.20 15.55 -9.43
C SER A 114 -0.89 15.96 -10.40
N LEU A 115 -1.14 17.28 -10.50
CA LEU A 115 -2.03 17.89 -11.47
C LEU A 115 -1.19 18.65 -12.50
N LYS A 116 -1.35 18.34 -13.79
CA LYS A 116 -0.57 18.92 -14.88
C LYS A 116 -1.43 19.79 -15.79
N GLY A 117 -0.88 20.90 -16.22
CA GLY A 117 -1.47 21.81 -17.19
C GLY A 117 -0.94 21.60 -18.60
N TYR A 118 -0.96 22.69 -19.37
CA TYR A 118 -0.47 22.73 -20.75
C TYR A 118 0.99 22.29 -20.85
N SER A 119 1.32 21.57 -21.92
CA SER A 119 2.64 21.00 -22.17
C SER A 119 3.16 20.09 -21.03
N ASP A 120 2.24 19.42 -20.32
CA ASP A 120 2.50 18.46 -19.24
C ASP A 120 3.27 19.06 -18.03
N ARG A 121 3.29 20.40 -17.92
CA ARG A 121 3.85 21.11 -16.76
C ARG A 121 3.03 20.80 -15.51
N GLU A 122 3.68 20.37 -14.44
CA GLU A 122 3.03 20.24 -13.14
C GLU A 122 2.58 21.62 -12.65
N ILE A 123 1.28 21.80 -12.42
CA ILE A 123 0.68 23.06 -11.95
C ILE A 123 0.37 23.02 -10.47
N ALA A 124 0.13 21.83 -9.92
CA ALA A 124 -0.05 21.64 -8.49
C ALA A 124 0.42 20.24 -8.07
N LYS A 125 1.05 20.18 -6.91
CA LYS A 125 1.45 18.95 -6.23
C LYS A 125 0.85 18.91 -4.84
N VAL A 126 0.21 17.80 -4.49
CA VAL A 126 -0.38 17.60 -3.16
C VAL A 126 0.24 16.36 -2.52
N ASN A 127 0.88 16.51 -1.37
CA ASN A 127 1.40 15.39 -0.60
C ASN A 127 0.59 15.25 0.68
N TYR A 128 0.09 14.06 0.96
CA TYR A 128 -0.64 13.77 2.20
C TYR A 128 0.09 12.69 3.00
N ASN A 129 0.28 12.97 4.29
CA ASN A 129 0.76 12.01 5.26
C ASN A 129 -0.31 11.80 6.34
N ARG A 130 -0.89 10.61 6.35
CA ARG A 130 -1.97 10.21 7.26
C ARG A 130 -1.52 10.13 8.72
N VAL A 131 -0.27 9.74 8.99
CA VAL A 131 0.27 9.62 10.35
C VAL A 131 0.41 10.99 11.00
N THR A 132 0.82 12.00 10.22
CA THR A 132 0.95 13.38 10.72
C THR A 132 -0.32 14.20 10.53
N GLU A 133 -1.35 13.65 9.89
CA GLU A 133 -2.61 14.32 9.52
C GLU A 133 -2.40 15.61 8.71
N LYS A 134 -1.33 15.66 7.90
CA LYS A 134 -0.93 16.85 7.15
C LYS A 134 -0.99 16.61 5.65
N MET A 135 -1.77 17.45 4.97
CA MET A 135 -1.77 17.57 3.51
C MET A 135 -1.07 18.86 3.09
N GLN A 136 0.06 18.73 2.42
CA GLN A 136 0.79 19.85 1.84
C GLN A 136 0.35 20.08 0.40
N VAL A 137 -0.23 21.24 0.11
CA VAL A 137 -0.60 21.68 -1.23
C VAL A 137 0.43 22.69 -1.71
N ASN A 138 1.01 22.44 -2.87
CA ASN A 138 1.91 23.37 -3.55
C ASN A 138 1.35 23.69 -4.94
N LEU A 139 1.14 24.97 -5.22
CA LEU A 139 0.73 25.49 -6.52
C LEU A 139 1.94 26.18 -7.18
N GLU A 140 2.15 25.90 -8.45
CA GLU A 140 3.22 26.52 -9.24
C GLU A 140 2.74 27.82 -9.90
N ALA A 141 3.64 28.80 -9.99
CA ALA A 141 3.35 30.05 -10.69
C ALA A 141 3.22 29.84 -12.21
N GLY A 142 2.39 30.66 -12.86
CA GLY A 142 2.19 30.63 -14.31
C GLY A 142 0.74 30.41 -14.73
N VAL A 143 0.50 30.42 -16.04
CA VAL A 143 -0.82 30.11 -16.63
C VAL A 143 -0.98 28.58 -16.72
N PRO A 144 -1.94 27.95 -16.04
CA PRO A 144 -2.09 26.49 -16.04
C PRO A 144 -2.34 25.90 -17.43
N HIS A 145 -3.31 26.45 -18.16
CA HIS A 145 -3.65 26.02 -19.51
C HIS A 145 -4.36 27.15 -20.30
N PRO A 146 -3.68 27.83 -21.25
CA PRO A 146 -4.19 29.05 -21.91
C PRO A 146 -5.55 28.91 -22.62
N TYR A 147 -5.89 27.71 -23.08
CA TYR A 147 -7.12 27.44 -23.83
C TYR A 147 -8.38 27.17 -22.97
N PHE A 148 -8.27 27.16 -21.63
CA PHE A 148 -9.42 26.97 -20.73
C PHE A 148 -9.70 28.25 -19.93
N ASN A 149 -10.86 28.87 -20.12
CA ASN A 149 -11.25 30.11 -19.42
C ASN A 149 -12.00 29.89 -18.10
N ASN A 150 -12.28 28.63 -17.76
CA ASN A 150 -12.95 28.19 -16.54
C ASN A 150 -11.96 27.53 -15.56
N THR A 151 -12.48 27.10 -14.40
CA THR A 151 -11.72 26.28 -13.44
C THR A 151 -11.23 25.00 -14.11
N TYR A 152 -9.93 24.92 -14.32
CA TYR A 152 -9.25 23.83 -15.01
C TYR A 152 -9.00 22.65 -14.06
N ALA A 153 -8.68 22.95 -12.81
CA ALA A 153 -8.53 21.96 -11.75
C ALA A 153 -8.98 22.56 -10.41
N SER A 154 -9.36 21.70 -9.46
CA SER A 154 -9.64 22.11 -8.08
C SER A 154 -9.17 21.08 -7.07
N ILE A 155 -8.92 21.57 -5.85
CA ILE A 155 -8.57 20.79 -4.67
C ILE A 155 -9.47 21.27 -3.54
N LYS A 156 -10.24 20.36 -2.94
CA LYS A 156 -11.16 20.68 -1.86
C LYS A 156 -11.02 19.67 -0.73
N VAL A 157 -11.04 20.14 0.51
CA VAL A 157 -11.09 19.29 1.71
C VAL A 157 -12.34 19.62 2.50
N GLN A 158 -13.11 18.57 2.83
CA GLN A 158 -14.23 18.65 3.75
C GLN A 158 -13.90 17.84 5.00
N ASN A 159 -14.11 18.41 6.17
CA ASN A 159 -13.99 17.65 7.40
C ASN A 159 -15.14 16.63 7.53
N SER A 160 -15.04 15.73 8.49
CA SER A 160 -16.07 14.71 8.76
C SER A 160 -17.46 15.26 9.11
N SER A 161 -17.59 16.53 9.50
CA SER A 161 -18.89 17.21 9.69
C SER A 161 -19.46 17.83 8.39
N GLY A 162 -18.76 17.69 7.27
CA GLY A 162 -19.15 18.22 5.95
C GLY A 162 -18.70 19.66 5.66
N SER A 163 -18.08 20.33 6.63
CA SER A 163 -17.59 21.72 6.47
C SER A 163 -16.36 21.76 5.56
N VAL A 164 -16.34 22.69 4.62
CA VAL A 164 -15.19 22.92 3.74
C VAL A 164 -14.09 23.64 4.52
N VAL A 165 -12.96 22.98 4.72
CA VAL A 165 -11.80 23.52 5.47
C VAL A 165 -10.67 23.99 4.55
N TYR A 166 -10.70 23.57 3.28
CA TYR A 166 -9.83 24.07 2.24
C TYR A 166 -10.53 23.98 0.88
N ASN A 167 -10.37 25.00 0.05
CA ASN A 167 -10.86 25.00 -1.33
C ASN A 167 -9.96 25.85 -2.20
N LYS A 168 -9.38 25.26 -3.24
CA LYS A 168 -8.56 25.93 -4.23
C LYS A 168 -9.09 25.64 -5.62
N GLU A 169 -9.51 26.69 -6.31
CA GLU A 169 -9.82 26.65 -7.74
C GLU A 169 -8.65 27.19 -8.55
N ILE A 170 -8.30 26.50 -9.63
CA ILE A 170 -7.18 26.83 -10.50
C ILE A 170 -7.76 27.11 -11.89
N VAL A 171 -7.92 28.39 -12.23
CA VAL A 171 -8.48 28.81 -13.52
C VAL A 171 -7.42 28.68 -14.62
N GLY A 172 -7.79 28.04 -15.73
CA GLY A 172 -6.85 27.60 -16.77
C GLY A 172 -6.03 28.74 -17.40
N ASN A 173 -6.69 29.80 -17.85
CA ASN A 173 -6.07 30.90 -18.58
C ASN A 173 -5.67 32.09 -17.70
N ARG A 174 -5.76 31.97 -16.37
CA ARG A 174 -5.37 33.03 -15.44
C ARG A 174 -4.00 32.74 -14.85
N GLN A 175 -3.15 33.77 -14.82
CA GLN A 175 -1.85 33.70 -14.16
C GLN A 175 -2.03 33.34 -12.67
N GLN A 176 -1.43 32.22 -12.26
CA GLN A 176 -1.34 31.81 -10.86
C GLN A 176 -0.05 32.32 -10.25
N THR A 177 -0.09 32.62 -8.95
CA THR A 177 1.10 32.83 -8.10
C THR A 177 1.47 31.53 -7.41
N ALA A 178 2.77 31.34 -7.13
CA ALA A 178 3.19 30.17 -6.38
C ALA A 178 2.62 30.22 -4.95
N GLU A 179 2.13 29.10 -4.45
CA GLU A 179 1.49 29.01 -3.14
C GLU A 179 1.88 27.69 -2.47
N SER A 180 2.06 27.71 -1.15
CA SER A 180 2.33 26.52 -0.35
C SER A 180 1.49 26.58 0.93
N GLN A 181 0.58 25.61 1.10
CA GLN A 181 -0.31 25.55 2.25
C GLN A 181 -0.33 24.16 2.87
N THR A 182 -0.17 24.10 4.20
CA THR A 182 -0.44 22.89 4.97
C THR A 182 -1.89 22.89 5.44
N VAL A 183 -2.63 21.86 5.10
CA VAL A 183 -4.04 21.65 5.49
C VAL A 183 -4.10 20.44 6.44
N PRO A 184 -4.72 20.57 7.63
CA PRO A 184 -4.97 19.42 8.49
C PRO A 184 -6.04 18.53 7.86
N VAL A 185 -5.77 17.23 7.74
CA VAL A 185 -6.69 16.23 7.17
C VAL A 185 -6.63 14.97 8.03
N LYS A 186 -7.77 14.57 8.59
CA LYS A 186 -7.88 13.48 9.56
C LYS A 186 -8.67 12.30 9.00
N VAL A 187 -8.63 11.17 9.71
CA VAL A 187 -9.51 10.02 9.42
C VAL A 187 -10.97 10.48 9.48
N GLY A 188 -11.74 10.13 8.44
CA GLY A 188 -13.15 10.54 8.26
C GLY A 188 -13.32 11.79 7.39
N ASP A 189 -12.27 12.57 7.15
CA ASP A 189 -12.31 13.73 6.23
C ASP A 189 -12.33 13.28 4.76
N TYR A 190 -12.74 14.19 3.88
CA TYR A 190 -12.87 13.97 2.45
C TYR A 190 -11.94 14.90 1.68
N ILE A 191 -11.23 14.35 0.69
CA ILE A 191 -10.38 15.08 -0.25
C ILE A 191 -10.98 14.92 -1.64
N GLU A 192 -11.39 16.03 -2.25
CA GLU A 192 -11.94 16.09 -3.60
C GLU A 192 -10.95 16.77 -4.55
N PHE A 193 -10.75 16.15 -5.70
CA PHE A 193 -10.00 16.71 -6.81
C PHE A 193 -10.89 16.77 -8.05
N THR A 194 -10.78 17.86 -8.80
CA THR A 194 -11.30 17.93 -10.17
C THR A 194 -10.19 18.34 -11.14
N HIS A 195 -10.28 17.85 -12.38
CA HIS A 195 -9.34 18.18 -13.43
C HIS A 195 -9.98 17.96 -14.81
N ILE A 196 -10.10 19.01 -15.64
CA ILE A 196 -10.78 18.90 -16.95
C ILE A 196 -10.16 17.78 -17.81
N GLU A 197 -8.83 17.68 -17.82
CA GLU A 197 -8.07 16.67 -18.58
C GLU A 197 -7.63 15.47 -17.70
N GLY A 198 -8.39 15.15 -16.66
CA GLY A 198 -8.07 14.05 -15.75
C GLY A 198 -8.41 12.64 -16.27
N GLU A 199 -9.24 12.54 -17.31
CA GLU A 199 -9.58 11.28 -17.98
C GLU A 199 -8.56 10.90 -19.06
N ALA A 200 -8.24 9.61 -19.15
CA ALA A 200 -7.36 9.07 -20.18
C ALA A 200 -8.17 8.82 -21.45
N VAL A 201 -8.02 9.67 -22.47
CA VAL A 201 -8.54 9.35 -23.82
C VAL A 201 -7.46 8.70 -24.68
N ASN A 202 -6.16 8.96 -24.46
CA ASN A 202 -5.04 8.30 -25.16
C ASN A 202 -3.72 8.50 -24.36
N GLU A 203 -3.54 7.79 -23.25
CA GLU A 203 -2.29 7.70 -22.44
C GLU A 203 -1.74 8.97 -21.76
N LYS A 204 -2.37 10.15 -21.90
CA LYS A 204 -1.90 11.39 -21.25
C LYS A 204 -2.89 11.98 -20.25
N ALA A 205 -3.47 11.18 -19.37
CA ALA A 205 -4.23 11.74 -18.26
C ALA A 205 -3.30 12.60 -17.39
N ARG A 206 -3.71 13.86 -17.16
CA ARG A 206 -2.89 14.90 -16.54
C ARG A 206 -3.01 14.99 -15.03
N ALA A 207 -3.79 14.09 -14.42
CA ALA A 207 -4.01 14.04 -12.99
C ALA A 207 -3.79 12.61 -12.47
N THR A 208 -2.83 12.46 -11.56
CA THR A 208 -2.43 11.15 -11.03
C THR A 208 -2.40 11.15 -9.50
N LEU A 209 -2.66 9.99 -8.92
CA LEU A 209 -2.36 9.64 -7.53
C LEU A 209 -1.22 8.62 -7.54
N THR A 210 -0.21 8.83 -6.71
CA THR A 210 0.86 7.86 -6.42
C THR A 210 0.90 7.58 -4.92
N ASN A 211 0.97 6.31 -4.56
CA ASN A 211 1.27 5.88 -3.21
C ASN A 211 2.78 5.81 -3.02
N LEU A 212 3.30 6.58 -2.08
CA LEU A 212 4.74 6.71 -1.87
C LEU A 212 5.35 5.52 -1.11
N GLU A 213 4.53 4.67 -0.48
CA GLU A 213 4.99 3.50 0.28
C GLU A 213 5.11 2.25 -0.61
N ASN A 214 4.21 2.10 -1.60
CA ASN A 214 4.19 0.93 -2.49
C ASN A 214 4.44 1.26 -3.98
N ASN A 215 4.68 2.54 -4.33
CA ASN A 215 4.94 3.04 -5.68
C ASN A 215 3.84 2.75 -6.72
N LYS A 216 2.65 2.28 -6.30
CA LYS A 216 1.51 2.13 -7.22
C LYS A 216 0.98 3.50 -7.60
N ARG A 217 0.45 3.59 -8.83
CA ARG A 217 -0.10 4.81 -9.41
C ARG A 217 -1.45 4.53 -10.05
N GLU A 218 -2.34 5.51 -9.97
CA GLU A 218 -3.57 5.55 -10.75
C GLU A 218 -3.88 6.95 -11.29
N TYR A 219 -4.79 7.02 -12.25
CA TYR A 219 -5.37 8.28 -12.72
C TYR A 219 -6.61 8.60 -11.90
N ILE A 220 -6.80 9.87 -11.54
CA ILE A 220 -7.93 10.26 -10.70
C ILE A 220 -9.22 10.44 -11.52
N GLY A 221 -9.14 10.70 -12.83
CA GLY A 221 -10.28 11.03 -13.69
C GLY A 221 -10.66 12.51 -13.62
N LYS A 222 -11.79 12.90 -14.22
CA LYS A 222 -12.26 14.31 -14.18
C LYS A 222 -12.61 14.80 -12.78
N LYS A 223 -13.08 13.89 -11.94
CA LYS A 223 -13.44 14.13 -10.55
C LYS A 223 -13.11 12.90 -9.73
N ARG A 224 -12.57 13.11 -8.53
CA ARG A 224 -12.35 12.05 -7.56
C ARG A 224 -12.57 12.56 -6.15
N ILE A 225 -13.29 11.79 -5.35
CA ILE A 225 -13.44 12.01 -3.92
C ILE A 225 -12.81 10.83 -3.19
N TYR A 226 -11.96 11.13 -2.22
CA TYR A 226 -11.39 10.17 -1.30
C TYR A 226 -11.88 10.44 0.11
N GLN A 227 -12.34 9.42 0.83
CA GLN A 227 -12.49 9.47 2.28
C GLN A 227 -11.21 8.91 2.92
N VAL A 228 -10.67 9.61 3.93
CA VAL A 228 -9.53 9.10 4.69
C VAL A 228 -9.99 8.03 5.67
N THR A 229 -9.37 6.85 5.63
CA THR A 229 -9.65 5.72 6.54
C THR A 229 -8.49 5.48 7.50
N SER A 230 -8.66 4.55 8.44
CA SER A 230 -7.58 4.14 9.35
C SER A 230 -6.43 3.38 8.66
N THR A 231 -6.65 2.89 7.43
CA THR A 231 -5.67 2.08 6.66
C THR A 231 -5.25 2.74 5.36
N GLY A 232 -5.83 3.87 4.97
CA GLY A 232 -5.49 4.56 3.73
C GLY A 232 -6.60 5.50 3.24
N LEU A 233 -6.95 5.37 1.97
CA LEU A 233 -8.01 6.14 1.32
C LEU A 233 -9.10 5.18 0.80
N ASN A 234 -10.34 5.63 0.81
CA ASN A 234 -11.44 4.96 0.13
C ASN A 234 -11.99 5.88 -0.96
N LYS A 235 -12.31 5.33 -2.14
CA LYS A 235 -12.98 6.09 -3.21
C LYS A 235 -14.46 6.23 -2.87
N ILE A 236 -14.99 7.44 -3.05
CA ILE A 236 -16.41 7.71 -2.98
C ILE A 236 -16.89 7.98 -4.40
N ASP A 237 -17.90 7.23 -4.82
CA ASP A 237 -18.58 7.41 -6.11
C ASP A 237 -19.62 8.54 -6.04
#